data_AF-A0A9W4UTP6-F1
#
_entry.id   AF-A0A9W4UTP6-F1
#
_cell.length_a   1.000
_cell.length_b   1.000
_cell.length_c   1.000
_cell.angle_alpha   90.00
_cell.angle_beta   90.00
_cell.angle_gamma   90.00
#
_symmetry.space_group_name_H-M   'P 1'
#
loop_
_entity.id
_entity.type
_entity.pdbx_description
1 polymer ?
#
loop_
_entity_poly.entity_id
_entity_poly.type
_entity_poly.pdbx_seq_one_letter_code
_entity_poly.pdbx_strand_id
1 'polypeptide(L)' 'MSAKLRREQAHTPGGDISIPGSMPWEGIPATRVGTEEDIAGAILYLASRAGSFVNGCILITDGGMLAVRPGAY' A
#
# COMPACT_ATOMS: atom_id res chain seq x y z
N MET A 1 -13.46 29.87 2.16
CA MET A 1 -12.17 29.58 1.50
C MET A 1 -11.08 29.11 2.49
N SER A 2 -11.43 28.37 3.56
CA SER A 2 -10.47 28.00 4.64
C SER A 2 -10.65 26.57 5.21
N ALA A 3 -11.25 25.66 4.42
CA ALA A 3 -11.43 24.25 4.83
C ALA A 3 -10.61 23.25 4.00
N LYS A 4 -9.93 23.72 2.93
CA LYS A 4 -9.09 22.89 2.05
C LYS A 4 -7.62 22.75 2.50
N LEU A 5 -7.17 23.55 3.47
CA LEU A 5 -5.75 23.66 3.82
C LEU A 5 -5.27 22.70 4.94
N ARG A 6 -6.17 21.91 5.56
CA ARG A 6 -5.80 20.95 6.62
C ARG A 6 -5.67 19.50 6.14
N ARG A 7 -5.93 19.21 4.87
CA ARG A 7 -5.98 17.82 4.36
C ARG A 7 -4.65 17.26 3.86
N GLU A 8 -3.57 18.04 3.85
CA GLU A 8 -2.31 17.66 3.17
C GLU A 8 -1.14 17.34 4.10
N GLN A 9 -1.27 17.47 5.41
CA GLN A 9 -0.17 17.09 6.30
C GLN A 9 -0.25 15.60 6.63
N ALA A 10 0.38 14.81 5.75
CA ALA A 10 0.98 13.53 6.08
C ALA A 10 1.55 13.60 7.51
N HIS A 11 0.96 12.81 8.41
CA HIS A 11 1.35 12.78 9.81
C HIS A 11 2.32 11.63 9.99
N THR A 12 3.58 11.94 10.19
CA THR A 12 4.65 10.95 10.33
C THR A 12 5.17 10.92 11.78
N PRO A 13 4.47 10.27 12.72
CA PRO A 13 4.99 9.95 14.05
C PRO A 13 6.44 9.43 13.99
N GLY A 14 7.37 10.21 14.54
CA GLY A 14 8.76 9.81 14.65
C GLY A 14 9.53 9.66 13.33
N GLY A 15 8.97 10.10 12.20
CA GLY A 15 9.59 9.88 10.88
C GLY A 15 9.31 8.51 10.27
N ASP A 16 8.51 7.67 10.91
CA ASP A 16 8.06 6.39 10.35
C ASP A 16 6.96 6.60 9.31
N ILE A 17 7.25 6.24 8.06
CA ILE A 17 6.35 6.38 6.91
C ILE A 17 5.55 5.08 6.61
N SER A 18 5.71 4.06 7.44
CA SER A 18 4.95 2.81 7.34
C SER A 18 3.60 2.84 8.07
N ILE A 19 3.37 3.85 8.90
CA ILE A 19 2.11 4.01 9.62
C ILE A 19 1.01 4.58 8.71
N PRO A 20 -0.23 4.07 8.77
CA PRO A 20 -1.34 4.65 8.03
C PRO A 20 -1.53 6.14 8.33
N GLY A 21 -1.70 6.95 7.29
CA GLY A 21 -1.81 8.41 7.37
C GLY A 21 -0.48 9.19 7.31
N SER A 22 0.65 8.48 7.27
CA SER A 22 1.98 9.11 7.09
C SER A 22 2.29 9.52 5.66
N MET A 23 1.53 9.02 4.68
CA MET A 23 1.62 9.41 3.28
C MET A 23 0.30 10.01 2.81
N PRO A 24 0.33 11.01 1.90
CA PRO A 24 -0.87 11.50 1.25
C PRO A 24 -1.49 10.40 0.39
N TRP A 25 -2.82 10.36 0.32
CA TRP A 25 -3.56 9.35 -0.44
C TRP A 25 -3.33 9.48 -1.95
N GLU A 26 -3.00 10.69 -2.43
CA GLU A 26 -2.56 10.95 -3.81
C GLU A 26 -1.18 10.33 -4.09
N GLY A 27 -0.36 10.12 -3.06
CA GLY A 27 0.94 9.49 -3.14
C GLY A 27 0.80 7.98 -3.18
N ILE A 28 0.22 7.40 -2.13
CA ILE A 28 -0.10 5.97 -2.01
C ILE A 28 -1.51 5.85 -1.43
N PRO A 29 -2.46 5.15 -2.09
CA PRO A 29 -3.84 5.02 -1.59
C PRO A 29 -3.95 4.39 -0.20
N ALA A 30 -3.04 3.47 0.14
CA ALA A 30 -2.92 2.91 1.49
C ALA A 30 -2.47 3.93 2.55
N THR A 31 -2.05 5.14 2.16
CA THR A 31 -1.57 6.24 3.02
C THR A 31 -0.35 5.88 3.89
N ARG A 32 0.39 4.86 3.47
CA ARG A 32 1.64 4.41 4.08
C ARG A 32 2.52 3.75 3.03
N VAL A 33 3.81 3.67 3.31
CA VAL A 33 4.73 2.83 2.54
C VAL A 33 4.54 1.37 2.98
N GLY A 34 4.82 0.44 2.06
CA GLY A 34 4.83 -0.99 2.37
C GLY A 34 5.94 -1.34 3.35
N THR A 35 5.73 -2.39 4.13
CA THR A 35 6.73 -2.99 5.03
C THR A 35 7.09 -4.41 4.58
N GLU A 36 8.10 -4.99 5.22
CA GLU A 36 8.49 -6.37 5.03
C GLU A 36 7.33 -7.33 5.29
N GLU A 37 6.45 -7.02 6.25
CA GLU A 37 5.28 -7.83 6.58
C GLU A 37 4.25 -7.91 5.45
N ASP A 38 4.10 -6.86 4.64
CA ASP A 38 3.16 -6.87 3.51
C ASP A 38 3.57 -7.90 2.45
N ILE A 39 4.87 -7.96 2.14
CA ILE A 39 5.42 -8.95 1.20
C ILE A 39 5.50 -10.33 1.85
N ALA A 40 5.87 -10.42 3.12
CA ALA A 40 5.88 -11.69 3.84
C ALA A 40 4.49 -12.33 3.87
N GLY A 41 3.42 -11.55 4.06
CA GLY A 41 2.04 -12.01 4.00
C GLY A 41 1.66 -12.54 2.61
N ALA A 42 2.05 -11.83 1.55
CA ALA A 42 1.83 -12.27 0.17
C ALA A 42 2.56 -13.60 -0.12
N ILE A 43 3.82 -13.71 0.30
CA ILE A 43 4.62 -14.95 0.17
C ILE A 43 3.98 -16.08 0.96
N LEU A 44 3.59 -15.83 2.21
CA LEU A 44 2.96 -16.85 3.05
C LEU A 44 1.65 -17.35 2.44
N TYR A 45 0.82 -16.45 1.90
CA TYR A 45 -0.39 -16.82 1.17
C TYR A 45 -0.09 -17.76 0.00
N LEU A 46 0.82 -17.35 -0.90
CA LEU A 46 1.19 -18.09 -2.09
C LEU A 46 1.86 -19.44 -1.76
N ALA A 47 2.72 -19.49 -0.74
CA ALA A 47 3.42 -20.70 -0.33
C ALA A 47 2.54 -21.67 0.48
N SER A 48 1.44 -21.18 1.06
CA SER A 48 0.52 -22.00 1.86
C SER A 48 -0.49 -22.76 1.00
N ARG A 49 -1.29 -23.61 1.66
CA ARG A 49 -2.45 -24.29 1.03
C ARG A 49 -3.47 -23.30 0.46
N ALA A 50 -3.57 -22.07 0.99
CA ALA A 50 -4.49 -21.05 0.49
C ALA A 50 -4.13 -20.61 -0.95
N GLY A 51 -2.84 -20.68 -1.31
CA GLY A 51 -2.34 -20.41 -2.66
C GLY A 51 -2.34 -21.62 -3.60
N SER A 52 -2.80 -22.80 -3.18
CA SER A 52 -2.62 -24.05 -3.94
C SER A 52 -3.24 -24.07 -5.35
N PHE A 53 -4.20 -23.19 -5.62
CA PHE A 53 -4.82 -23.03 -6.94
C PHE A 53 -4.65 -21.63 -7.54
N VAL A 54 -3.67 -20.88 -7.04
CA VAL A 54 -3.38 -19.50 -7.44
C VAL A 54 -2.10 -19.50 -8.25
N ASN A 55 -2.23 -19.77 -9.55
CA ASN A 55 -1.12 -19.98 -10.46
C ASN A 55 -1.23 -19.06 -11.68
N GLY A 56 -0.08 -18.65 -12.23
CA GLY A 56 -0.02 -17.84 -13.46
C GLY A 56 -0.57 -16.42 -13.30
N CYS A 57 -0.73 -15.94 -12.07
CA CYS A 57 -1.17 -14.58 -11.76
C CYS A 57 -0.10 -13.81 -10.98
N ILE A 58 -0.15 -12.49 -11.05
CA ILE A 58 0.71 -11.59 -10.29
C ILE A 58 -0.12 -11.05 -9.11
N LEU A 59 0.37 -11.29 -7.89
CA LEU A 59 -0.20 -10.72 -6.67
C LEU A 59 0.44 -9.35 -6.43
N ILE A 60 -0.30 -8.29 -6.74
CA ILE A 60 0.19 -6.92 -6.62
C ILE A 60 0.13 -6.48 -5.15
N THR A 61 1.28 -6.10 -4.61
CA THR A 61 1.43 -5.58 -3.24
C THR A 61 2.03 -4.17 -3.27
N ASP A 62 1.26 -3.19 -3.76
CA ASP A 62 1.73 -1.83 -4.07
C ASP A 62 1.00 -0.71 -3.31
N GLY A 63 0.16 -1.06 -2.32
CA GLY A 63 -0.65 -0.09 -1.59
C GLY A 63 -1.78 0.54 -2.41
N GLY A 64 -2.20 -0.09 -3.51
CA GLY A 64 -3.32 0.33 -4.35
C GLY A 64 -2.93 1.22 -5.53
N MET A 65 -1.64 1.33 -5.84
CA MET A 65 -1.11 2.28 -6.82
C MET A 65 -1.60 2.02 -8.24
N LEU A 66 -1.53 0.77 -8.69
CA LEU A 66 -2.01 0.36 -10.02
C LEU A 66 -3.52 0.53 -10.20
N ALA A 67 -4.30 0.68 -9.11
CA ALA A 67 -5.74 0.94 -9.21
C ALA A 67 -6.08 2.40 -9.55
N VAL A 68 -5.18 3.34 -9.25
CA VAL A 68 -5.41 4.79 -9.41
C VAL A 68 -4.45 5.47 -10.38
N ARG A 69 -3.34 4.81 -10.73
CA ARG A 69 -2.35 5.29 -11.71
C ARG A 69 -2.27 4.34 -12.90
N PRO A 70 -2.35 4.85 -14.14
CA PRO A 70 -2.06 4.05 -15.32
C PRO A 70 -0.66 3.44 -15.24
N GLY A 71 -0.59 2.12 -15.41
CA GLY A 71 0.65 1.36 -15.35
C GLY A 71 0.45 -0.05 -15.89
N ALA A 72 1.56 -0.73 -16.14
CA ALA A 72 1.57 -2.17 -16.37
C ALA A 72 2.00 -2.87 -15.07
N TYR A 73 1.57 -4.12 -14.92
CA TYR A 73 2.03 -5.02 -13.86
C TYR A 73 3.17 -5.91 -14.38
#